data_AF-A0A7X6ZBE7-F1
#
_entry.id   AF-A0A7X6ZBE7-F1
#
_cell.length_a   1.000
_cell.length_b   1.000
_cell.length_c   1.000
_cell.angle_alpha   90.00
_cell.angle_beta   90.00
_cell.angle_gamma   90.00
#
_symmetry.space_group_name_H-M   'P 1'
#
loop_
_entity.id
_entity.type
_entity.pdbx_description
1 polymer ?
#
loop_
_entity_poly.entity_id
_entity_poly.type
_entity_poly.pdbx_seq_one_letter_code
_entity_poly.pdbx_strand_id
1 'polypeptide(L)' 'TMGFDPLPFSLEHALAVMERSELVADTLGEQVFSYLICEKRQEVDKYRQQVTPFELNSMLGTV' A
#
# COMPACT_ATOMS: atom_id res chain seq x y z
N THR A 1 -16.83 -12.08 14.12
CA THR A 1 -15.37 -11.91 13.97
C THR A 1 -14.80 -11.59 15.34
N MET A 2 -13.63 -12.11 15.72
CA MET A 2 -13.11 -12.16 17.10
C MET A 2 -12.70 -10.80 17.73
N GLY A 3 -13.36 -9.68 17.39
CA GLY A 3 -13.10 -8.37 18.00
C GLY A 3 -11.76 -7.71 17.61
N PHE A 4 -10.98 -8.34 16.75
CA PHE A 4 -9.75 -7.78 16.20
C PHE A 4 -9.97 -7.29 14.77
N ASP A 5 -9.41 -6.12 14.48
CA ASP A 5 -9.34 -5.63 13.11
C ASP A 5 -8.28 -6.42 12.33
N PRO A 6 -8.60 -6.87 11.10
CA PRO A 6 -7.65 -7.59 10.28
C PRO A 6 -6.50 -6.68 9.85
N LEU A 7 -5.31 -7.28 9.69
CA LEU A 7 -4.17 -6.55 9.13
C LEU A 7 -4.47 -6.05 7.71
N PRO A 8 -3.84 -4.95 7.29
CA PRO A 8 -3.96 -4.45 5.94
C PRO A 8 -3.52 -5.49 4.90
N PHE A 9 -4.36 -5.73 3.89
CA PHE A 9 -4.10 -6.70 2.83
C PHE A 9 -3.25 -6.18 1.67
N SER A 10 -2.97 -4.87 1.63
CA SER A 10 -2.19 -4.24 0.56
C SER A 10 -1.25 -3.20 1.15
N LEU A 11 -0.17 -2.89 0.41
CA LEU A 11 0.75 -1.82 0.77
C LEU A 11 0.02 -0.48 0.88
N GLU A 12 -0.86 -0.15 -0.05
CA GLU A 12 -1.65 1.09 0.03
C GLU A 12 -2.50 1.16 1.29
N HIS A 13 -3.19 0.09 1.65
CA HIS A 13 -3.98 0.04 2.88
C HIS A 13 -3.08 0.16 4.12
N ALA A 14 -1.91 -0.48 4.11
CA ALA A 14 -0.93 -0.36 5.20
C ALA A 14 -0.42 1.08 5.35
N LEU A 15 -0.15 1.78 4.25
CA LEU A 15 0.25 3.18 4.27
C LEU A 15 -0.86 4.07 4.82
N ALA A 16 -2.12 3.85 4.43
CA ALA A 16 -3.25 4.62 4.94
C ALA A 16 -3.48 4.45 6.45
N VAL A 17 -3.20 3.26 7.00
CA VAL A 17 -3.23 3.00 8.45
C VAL A 17 -2.03 3.68 9.13
N MET A 18 -0.85 3.53 8.55
CA MET A 18 0.41 4.09 9.06
C MET A 18 0.37 5.63 9.16
N GLU A 19 -0.21 6.30 8.16
CA GLU A 19 -0.38 7.77 8.12
C GLU A 19 -1.20 8.33 9.30
N ARG A 20 -2.03 7.50 9.93
CA ARG A 20 -2.86 7.89 11.08
C ARG A 20 -2.21 7.58 12.42
N SER A 21 -1.04 6.94 12.42
CA SER A 21 -0.38 6.44 13.62
C SER A 21 0.65 7.43 14.14
N GLU A 22 0.26 8.25 15.12
CA GLU A 22 1.15 9.18 15.82
C GLU A 22 2.40 8.48 16.37
N LEU A 23 2.23 7.29 16.97
CA LEU A 23 3.34 6.47 17.49
C LEU A 23 4.42 6.19 16.43
N VAL A 24 4.02 5.96 15.18
CA VAL A 24 4.95 5.61 14.11
C VAL A 24 5.69 6.85 13.63
N ALA A 25 5.00 7.99 13.52
CA ALA A 25 5.61 9.27 13.20
C ALA A 25 6.63 9.68 14.26
N ASP A 26 6.30 9.54 15.55
CA ASP A 26 7.19 9.87 16.66
C ASP A 26 8.41 8.94 16.72
N THR A 27 8.22 7.64 16.48
CA THR A 27 9.31 6.65 16.54
C THR A 27 10.32 6.82 15.40
N LEU A 28 9.86 7.21 14.21
CA LEU A 28 10.71 7.39 13.03
C LEU A 28 11.24 8.81 12.88
N GLY A 29 10.56 9.79 13.47
CA GLY A 29 10.77 11.21 13.22
C GLY A 29 10.05 11.70 11.96
N GLU A 30 9.55 12.93 11.99
CA GLU A 30 8.69 13.53 10.97
C GLU A 30 9.27 13.48 9.55
N GLN A 31 10.57 13.76 9.40
CA GLN A 31 11.24 13.79 8.09
C GLN A 31 11.34 12.39 7.47
N VAL A 32 11.75 11.40 8.25
CA VAL A 32 11.89 10.01 7.78
C VAL A 32 10.52 9.43 7.48
N PHE A 33 9.54 9.69 8.35
CA PHE A 33 8.16 9.27 8.15
C PHE A 33 7.59 9.84 6.83
N SER A 34 7.70 11.15 6.62
CA SER A 34 7.20 11.81 5.40
C SER A 34 7.88 11.30 4.14
N TYR A 35 9.19 11.11 4.18
CA TYR A 35 9.94 10.55 3.05
C TYR A 35 9.50 9.12 2.73
N LEU A 36 9.38 8.27 3.76
CA LEU A 36 8.99 6.87 3.61
C LEU A 36 7.58 6.75 3.01
N ILE A 37 6.61 7.53 3.50
CA ILE A 37 5.25 7.54 2.95
C ILE A 37 5.25 7.97 1.48
N CYS A 38 6.01 9.02 1.13
CA CYS A 38 6.11 9.50 -0.24
C CYS A 38 6.70 8.43 -1.18
N GLU A 39 7.85 7.85 -0.84
CA GLU A 39 8.49 6.81 -1.63
C GLU A 39 7.59 5.59 -1.79
N LYS A 40 6.91 5.16 -0.72
CA LYS A 40 6.03 3.99 -0.77
C LYS A 40 4.76 4.22 -1.55
N ARG A 41 4.20 5.44 -1.57
CA ARG A 41 3.10 5.79 -2.47
C ARG A 41 3.52 5.69 -3.94
N GLN A 42 4.73 6.15 -4.28
CA GLN A 42 5.25 5.99 -5.65
C GLN A 42 5.43 4.51 -6.03
N GLU A 43 5.83 3.66 -5.09
CA GLU A 43 5.90 2.20 -5.30
C GLU A 43 4.53 1.60 -5.62
N VAL A 44 3.50 1.99 -4.86
CA VAL A 44 2.10 1.58 -5.11
C VAL A 44 1.64 2.02 -6.50
N ASP A 45 1.90 3.27 -6.88
CA ASP A 45 1.49 3.81 -8.18
C ASP A 45 2.17 3.06 -9.33
N LYS A 46 3.48 2.78 -9.20
CA LYS A 46 4.23 1.97 -10.18
C LYS A 46 3.67 0.56 -10.30
N TYR A 47 3.38 -0.09 -9.18
CA TYR A 47 2.81 -1.44 -9.17
C TYR A 47 1.44 -1.47 -9.86
N ARG A 48 0.57 -0.48 -9.60
CA ARG A 48 -0.78 -0.41 -10.19
C ARG A 48 -0.80 -0.14 -11.69
N GLN A 49 0.23 0.50 -12.21
CA GLN A 49 0.36 0.75 -13.65
C GLN A 49 0.78 -0.51 -14.42
N GLN A 50 1.24 -1.55 -13.73
CA GLN A 50 1.61 -2.81 -14.36
C GLN A 50 0.35 -3.60 -14.73
N VAL A 51 0.23 -3.94 -16.02
CA VAL A 51 -0.75 -4.94 -16.46
C VAL A 51 -0.15 -6.33 -16.23
N THR A 52 -0.78 -7.11 -15.37
CA THR A 52 -0.32 -8.45 -15.02
C THR A 52 -0.76 -9.47 -16.08
N PRO A 53 -0.01 -10.58 -16.27
CA PRO A 53 -0.45 -11.67 -17.15
C PRO A 53 -1.83 -12.23 -16.78
N PHE A 54 -2.17 -12.23 -15.49
CA PHE A 54 -3.51 -12.63 -15.02
C PHE A 54 -4.60 -11.70 -15.57
N GLU A 55 -4.39 -10.38 -15.48
CA GLU A 55 -5.33 -9.39 -16.02
C GLU A 55 -5.44 -9.49 -17.54
N LEU A 56 -4.32 -9.69 -18.26
CA LEU A 56 -4.32 -9.92 -19.71
C LEU A 56 -5.17 -11.13 -20.08
N ASN A 57 -4.97 -12.27 -19.40
CA ASN A 57 -5.71 -13.50 -19.68
C ASN A 57 -7.21 -13.39 -19.33
N SER A 58 -7.54 -12.67 -18.25
CA SER A 58 -8.91 -12.49 -17.80
C SER A 58 -9.71 -11.51 -18.67
N MET A 59 -9.07 -10.44 -19.16
CA MET A 59 -9.74 -9.36 -19.90
C MET A 59 -9.72 -9.53 -21.42
N LEU A 60 -8.67 -10.13 -21.98
CA LEU A 60 -8.50 -10.29 -23.43
C LEU A 60 -8.81 -11.70 -23.94
N GLY A 61 -9.30 -12.59 -23.05
CA GLY A 61 -9.72 -13.97 -23.31
C GLY A 61 -9.28 -14.52 -24.65
N THR A 62 -8.13 -15.20 -24.67
CA THR A 62 -7.48 -15.86 -25.82
C THR A 62 -8.29 -15.78 -27.12
N VAL A 63 -7.95 -14.81 -27.98
CA VAL A 63 -8.35 -14.85 -29.40
C VAL A 63 -7.68 -16.01 -30.12
#